data_AF-A0A7Z2ZK54-F1
#
_entry.id   AF-A0A7Z2ZK54-F1
#
_cell.length_a   1.000
_cell.length_b   1.000
_cell.length_c   1.000
_cell.angle_alpha   90.00
_cell.angle_beta   90.00
_cell.angle_gamma   90.00
#
_symmetry.space_group_name_H-M   'P 1'
#
loop_
_entity.id
_entity.type
_entity.pdbx_description
1 polymer ?
#
loop_
_entity_poly.entity_id
_entity_poly.type
_entity_poly.pdbx_seq_one_letter_code
_entity_poly.pdbx_strand_id
1 'polypeptide(L)' 'MQIEQLYPMYREDLFKLAYRMLGTVAEAEDVVQDIFVTLHQLEYHHGD' A
#
# COMPACT_ATOMS: atom_id res chain seq x y z
N MET A 1 -15.31 -0.29 0.08
CA MET A 1 -14.54 0.01 1.29
C MET A 1 -13.66 1.19 0.96
N GLN A 2 -13.65 2.23 1.78
CA GLN A 2 -12.80 3.41 1.57
C GLN A 2 -11.33 3.04 1.78
N ILE A 3 -10.41 3.61 1.00
CA ILE A 3 -8.98 3.29 1.09
C ILE A 3 -8.39 3.59 2.46
N GLU A 4 -8.91 4.62 3.13
CA GLU A 4 -8.55 4.99 4.50
C GLU A 4 -8.80 3.84 5.49
N GLN A 5 -9.71 2.91 5.18
CA GLN A 5 -9.97 1.71 5.98
C GLN A 5 -9.03 0.56 5.62
N LEU A 6 -8.56 0.50 4.37
CA LEU A 6 -7.64 -0.52 3.89
C LEU A 6 -6.21 -0.29 4.40
N TYR A 7 -5.80 0.97 4.53
CA TYR A 7 -4.46 1.33 5.00
C TYR A 7 -4.11 0.72 6.37
N PRO A 8 -4.85 0.99 7.46
CA PRO A 8 -4.53 0.40 8.76
C PRO A 8 -4.73 -1.12 8.80
N MET A 9 -5.54 -1.69 7.90
CA MET A 9 -5.81 -3.13 7.85
C MET A 9 -4.67 -3.92 7.21
N TYR A 10 -4.06 -3.39 6.14
CA TYR A 10 -3.13 -4.16 5.31
C TYR A 10 -1.68 -3.66 5.36
N ARG A 11 -1.41 -2.45 5.83
CA ARG A 11 -0.04 -1.86 5.81
C ARG A 11 0.99 -2.77 6.46
N GLU A 12 0.70 -3.34 7.64
CA GLU A 12 1.67 -4.15 8.38
C GLU A 12 1.97 -5.47 7.67
N ASP A 13 0.93 -6.15 7.16
CA ASP A 13 1.10 -7.43 6.47
C ASP A 13 1.79 -7.26 5.11
N LEU A 14 1.45 -6.20 4.37
CA LEU A 14 2.13 -5.84 3.12
C LEU A 14 3.59 -5.48 3.37
N PHE A 15 3.89 -4.73 4.44
CA PHE A 15 5.26 -4.42 4.81
C PHE A 15 6.07 -5.67 5.13
N LYS A 16 5.54 -6.58 5.96
CA LYS A 16 6.21 -7.85 6.29
C LYS A 16 6.48 -8.69 5.04
N LEU A 17 5.52 -8.74 4.12
CA LEU A 17 5.67 -9.45 2.85
C LEU A 17 6.76 -8.81 1.99
N ALA A 18 6.69 -7.49 1.77
CA ALA A 18 7.66 -6.76 0.95
C ALA A 18 9.08 -6.85 1.54
N TYR A 19 9.21 -6.73 2.86
CA TYR A 19 10.49 -6.89 3.56
C TYR A 19 11.09 -8.28 3.36
N ARG A 20 10.26 -9.35 3.40
CA ARG A 20 10.72 -10.72 3.12
C ARG A 20 11.18 -10.92 1.66
N MET A 21 10.66 -10.13 0.73
CA MET A 21 10.95 -10.24 -0.70
C MET A 21 12.16 -9.40 -1.12
N LEU A 22 12.29 -8.20 -0.56
CA LEU A 22 13.25 -7.18 -1.00
C LEU A 22 14.47 -7.10 -0.06
N GLY A 23 14.29 -7.47 1.21
CA GLY A 23 15.37 -7.59 2.18
C GLY A 23 15.81 -6.26 2.81
N THR A 24 15.25 -5.13 2.36
CA THR A 24 15.50 -3.82 2.97
C THR A 24 14.21 -3.15 3.44
N VAL A 25 14.32 -2.38 4.53
CA VAL A 25 13.19 -1.60 5.06
C VAL A 25 12.76 -0.54 4.06
N ALA A 26 13.72 0.14 3.44
CA ALA A 26 13.46 1.22 2.49
C ALA A 26 12.63 0.74 1.30
N GLU A 27 13.02 -0.36 0.65
CA GLU A 27 12.27 -0.91 -0.49
C GLU A 27 10.90 -1.45 -0.07
N ALA A 28 10.78 -2.00 1.15
CA ALA A 28 9.50 -2.47 1.68
C ALA A 28 8.52 -1.32 1.94
N GLU A 29 8.98 -0.20 2.49
CA GLU A 29 8.15 0.98 2.70
C GLU A 29 7.74 1.62 1.37
N ASP A 30 8.65 1.71 0.40
CA ASP A 30 8.42 2.30 -0.91
C ASP A 30 7.30 1.55 -1.67
N VAL A 31 7.40 0.22 -1.74
CA VAL A 31 6.37 -0.61 -2.41
C VAL A 31 5.01 -0.51 -1.71
N VAL A 32 4.97 -0.50 -0.38
CA VAL A 32 3.70 -0.34 0.36
C VAL A 32 3.09 1.02 0.07
N GLN A 33 3.90 2.08 0.01
CA GLN A 33 3.45 3.42 -0.32
C GLN A 33 2.88 3.50 -1.74
N ASP A 34 3.57 2.92 -2.73
CA ASP A 34 3.14 2.90 -4.13
C ASP A 34 1.79 2.19 -4.31
N ILE A 35 1.56 1.08 -3.58
CA ILE A 35 0.28 0.37 -3.61
C ILE A 35 -0.86 1.29 -3.17
N PHE A 36 -0.71 1.99 -2.05
CA PHE A 36 -1.78 2.84 -1.52
C PHE A 36 -1.98 4.12 -2.34
N VAL A 37 -0.92 4.71 -2.89
CA VAL A 37 -1.04 5.82 -3.84
C VAL A 37 -1.80 5.37 -5.09
N THR A 38 -1.45 4.21 -5.64
CA THR A 38 -2.12 3.65 -6.83
C THR A 38 -3.59 3.38 -6.56
N LEU A 39 -3.91 2.75 -5.43
CA LEU A 39 -5.29 2.51 -5.03
C LEU A 39 -6.05 3.83 -4.91
N HIS A 40 -5.45 4.84 -4.28
CA HIS A 40 -6.09 6.15 -4.06
C HIS A 40 -6.41 6.86 -5.38
N GLN A 41 -5.49 6.81 -6.34
CA GLN A 41 -5.71 7.33 -7.69
C GLN A 41 -6.86 6.60 -8.41
N LEU A 42 -6.94 5.27 -8.28
CA LEU A 42 -8.02 4.49 -8.85
C LEU A 42 -9.39 4.82 -8.24
N GLU A 43 -9.44 5.04 -6.92
CA GLU A 43 -10.67 5.47 -6.23
C GLU A 43 -11.15 6.85 -6.72
N TYR A 44 -10.23 7.80 -6.89
CA TYR A 44 -10.58 9.12 -7.45
C TYR A 44 -11.04 9.05 -8.91
N HIS A 45 -10.38 8.26 -9.76
CA HIS A 45 -10.75 8.14 -11.17
C HIS A 45 -12.07 7.38 -11.41
N HIS A 46 -12.56 6.61 -10.44
CA HIS A 46 -13.87 5.97 -10.51
C HIS A 46 -15.03 6.87 -10.03
N GLY A 47 -14.73 8.06 -9.51
CA GLY A 47 -15.71 9.02 -8.99
C GLY A 47 -16.11 10.15 -9.97
N ASP A 48 -15.51 10.19 -11.16
CA ASP A 48 -15.83 11.12 -12.27
C ASP A 48 -16.79 10.52 -13.31
#